data_AF-F9W0K5-F1
#
_entry.id   AF-F9W0K5-F1
#
_cell.length_a   1.000
_cell.length_b   1.000
_cell.length_c   1.000
_cell.angle_alpha   90.00
_cell.angle_beta   90.00
_cell.angle_gamma   90.00
#
_symmetry.space_group_name_H-M   'P 1'
#
loop_
_entity.id
_entity.type
_entity.pdbx_description
1 polymer ?
#
loop_
_entity_poly.entity_id
_entity_poly.type
_entity_poly.pdbx_seq_one_letter_code
_entity_poly.pdbx_strand_id
1 'polypeptide(L)'
;MVEHVGRKSGKTYSIPVLAWVDRDKLTIVLTYGRHTDWVRNVQAAGSFAIVRKDKRYRVTGPRVVPSDSPDLAGGAKIFAMPFESALLGTLHKD
;
A
#
# COMPACT_ATOMS: atom_id res chain seq x y z
N MET A 1 2.12 9.64 -1.72
CA MET A 1 0.65 9.59 -1.63
C MET A 1 0.15 8.29 -2.21
N VAL A 2 -0.84 7.66 -1.58
CA VAL A 2 -1.66 6.61 -2.18
C VAL A 2 -2.90 7.27 -2.76
N GLU A 3 -3.13 7.08 -4.05
CA GLU A 3 -4.39 7.44 -4.69
C GLU A 3 -5.24 6.20 -4.94
N HIS A 4 -6.52 6.28 -4.57
CA HIS A 4 -7.46 5.17 -4.70
C HIS A 4 -8.88 5.67 -4.99
N VAL A 5 -9.73 4.77 -5.47
CA VAL A 5 -11.15 5.04 -5.73
C VAL A 5 -11.99 4.40 -4.63
N GLY A 6 -12.94 5.16 -4.07
CA GLY A 6 -13.89 4.63 -3.09
C GLY A 6 -14.78 3.56 -3.70
N ARG A 7 -14.70 2.31 -3.22
CA ARG A 7 -15.46 1.16 -3.75
C ARG A 7 -16.99 1.32 -3.69
N LYS A 8 -17.49 2.23 -2.85
CA LYS A 8 -18.93 2.57 -2.74
C LYS A 8 -19.28 3.88 -3.44
N SER A 9 -18.41 4.87 -3.36
CA SER A 9 -18.71 6.24 -3.81
C SER A 9 -18.21 6.54 -5.23
N GLY A 10 -17.30 5.73 -5.77
CA GLY A 10 -16.62 6.01 -7.04
C GLY A 10 -15.68 7.23 -7.01
N LYS A 11 -15.55 7.92 -5.87
CA LYS A 11 -14.73 9.13 -5.75
C LYS A 11 -13.25 8.80 -5.64
N THR A 12 -12.39 9.65 -6.21
CA THR A 12 -10.94 9.58 -6.02
C THR A 12 -10.55 10.21 -4.68
N TYR A 13 -9.65 9.53 -3.96
CA TYR A 13 -9.07 9.98 -2.70
C TYR A 13 -7.55 9.88 -2.78
N SER A 14 -6.85 10.70 -1.99
CA SER A 14 -5.39 10.71 -1.90
C SER A 14 -4.98 10.86 -0.43
N ILE A 15 -4.12 9.96 0.04
CA ILE A 15 -3.64 9.97 1.44
C ILE A 15 -2.11 9.86 1.51
N PRO A 16 -1.46 10.49 2.50
CA PRO A 16 -0.07 10.22 2.79
C PRO A 16 0.07 8.85 3.48
N VAL A 17 1.12 8.11 3.12
CA VAL A 17 1.51 6.86 3.78
C VAL A 17 3.03 6.76 3.80
N LEU A 18 3.57 5.95 4.73
CA LEU A 18 4.94 5.49 4.65
C LEU A 18 5.00 4.22 3.81
N ALA A 19 5.85 4.21 2.79
CA ALA A 19 5.98 3.12 1.86
C ALA A 19 7.46 2.80 1.60
N TRP A 20 7.76 1.52 1.49
CA TRP A 20 9.08 1.00 1.14
C TRP A 20 8.97 0.24 -0.16
N VAL A 21 10.01 0.35 -1.00
CA VAL A 21 10.10 -0.36 -2.26
C VAL A 21 11.41 -1.13 -2.27
N ASP A 22 11.33 -2.43 -2.50
CA ASP A 22 12.47 -3.29 -2.81
C ASP A 22 12.22 -3.92 -4.17
N ARG A 23 13.03 -3.52 -5.17
CA ARG A 23 12.78 -3.77 -6.60
C ARG A 23 11.39 -3.30 -7.04
N ASP A 24 10.50 -4.22 -7.36
CA ASP A 24 9.11 -4.00 -7.74
C ASP A 24 8.15 -4.26 -6.56
N LYS A 25 8.65 -4.75 -5.42
CA LYS A 25 7.82 -5.03 -4.25
C LYS A 25 7.59 -3.78 -3.43
N LEU A 26 6.34 -3.35 -3.35
CA LEU A 26 5.88 -2.30 -2.44
C LEU A 26 5.50 -2.92 -1.09
N THR A 27 5.84 -2.24 -0.01
CA THR A 27 5.32 -2.49 1.35
C THR A 27 4.81 -1.18 1.95
N ILE A 28 3.59 -1.18 2.47
CA ILE A 28 3.01 -0.08 3.25
C ILE A 28 2.62 -0.64 4.61
N VAL A 29 3.21 -0.13 5.69
CA VAL A 29 2.84 -0.53 7.06
C VAL A 29 1.48 0.09 7.41
N LEU A 30 0.55 -0.72 7.93
CA LEU A 30 -0.83 -0.30 8.17
C LEU A 30 -1.01 0.22 9.60
N THR A 31 -0.53 1.44 9.84
CA THR A 31 -0.54 2.08 11.16
C THR A 31 -1.93 2.30 11.76
N TYR A 32 -2.95 2.38 10.91
CA TYR A 32 -4.36 2.52 11.30
C TYR A 32 -5.17 1.24 11.08
N GLY A 33 -4.48 0.11 10.83
CA GLY A 33 -5.08 -1.19 10.66
C GLY A 33 -5.60 -1.48 9.25
N ARG A 34 -5.76 -2.79 8.98
CA ARG A 34 -6.18 -3.36 7.70
C ARG A 34 -7.62 -3.07 7.28
N HIS A 35 -8.45 -2.54 8.19
CA HIS A 35 -9.87 -2.31 7.95
C HIS A 35 -10.21 -0.87 7.55
N THR A 36 -9.21 0.00 7.47
CA THR A 36 -9.37 1.37 6.95
C THR A 36 -9.96 1.36 5.55
N ASP A 37 -10.77 2.37 5.24
CA ASP A 37 -11.48 2.40 3.96
C ASP A 37 -10.52 2.41 2.77
N TRP A 38 -9.40 3.12 2.84
CA TRP A 38 -8.42 3.14 1.74
C TRP A 38 -7.86 1.74 1.45
N VAL A 39 -7.54 0.93 2.47
CA VAL A 39 -7.07 -0.46 2.29
C VAL A 39 -8.14 -1.30 1.61
N ARG A 40 -9.37 -1.23 2.12
CA ARG A 40 -10.51 -1.98 1.52
C ARG A 40 -10.79 -1.55 0.09
N ASN A 41 -10.59 -0.27 -0.22
CA ASN A 41 -10.77 0.29 -1.55
C ASN A 41 -9.72 -0.25 -2.53
N VAL A 42 -8.43 -0.18 -2.18
CA VAL A 42 -7.37 -0.68 -3.06
C VAL A 42 -7.45 -2.19 -3.24
N GLN A 43 -7.81 -2.94 -2.20
CA GLN A 43 -8.06 -4.38 -2.30
C GLN A 43 -9.22 -4.69 -3.24
N ALA A 44 -10.35 -3.97 -3.13
CA ALA A 44 -11.49 -4.15 -4.02
C ALA A 44 -11.17 -3.79 -5.48
N ALA A 45 -10.37 -2.76 -5.71
CA ALA A 45 -9.95 -2.33 -7.05
C ALA A 45 -8.85 -3.22 -7.67
N GLY A 46 -8.15 -4.03 -6.86
CA GLY A 46 -7.00 -4.84 -7.29
C GLY A 46 -5.77 -4.03 -7.75
N SER A 47 -5.86 -2.70 -7.74
CA SER A 47 -4.77 -1.79 -8.07
C SER A 47 -5.01 -0.39 -7.51
N PHE A 48 -3.94 0.39 -7.42
CA PHE A 48 -3.95 1.78 -6.98
C PHE A 48 -2.72 2.51 -7.52
N ALA A 49 -2.59 3.81 -7.24
CA ALA A 49 -1.41 4.56 -7.63
C ALA A 49 -0.62 5.06 -6.41
N ILE A 50 0.71 5.03 -6.52
CA ILE A 50 1.62 5.76 -5.64
C ILE A 50 2.09 7.00 -6.38
N VAL A 51 1.94 8.18 -5.76
CA VAL A 51 2.52 9.43 -6.24
C VAL A 51 3.69 9.83 -5.35
N ARG A 52 4.86 10.02 -5.94
CA ARG A 52 6.09 10.47 -5.26
C ARG A 52 6.89 11.38 -6.17
N LYS A 53 7.19 12.61 -5.70
CA LYS A 53 7.93 13.64 -6.48
C LYS A 53 7.31 13.83 -7.87
N ASP A 54 6.00 14.04 -7.91
CA ASP A 54 5.18 14.22 -9.12
C ASP A 54 5.16 13.04 -10.10
N LYS A 55 5.84 11.93 -9.77
CA LYS A 55 5.79 10.69 -10.54
C LYS A 55 4.70 9.79 -9.99
N ARG A 56 3.84 9.32 -10.89
CA ARG A 56 2.79 8.35 -10.64
C ARG A 56 3.31 6.96 -10.99
N TYR A 57 3.10 6.00 -10.09
CA TYR A 57 3.44 4.60 -10.28
C TYR A 57 2.19 3.75 -10.06
N ARG A 58 1.90 2.83 -10.97
CA ARG A 58 0.81 1.88 -10.79
C ARG A 58 1.24 0.78 -9.84
N VAL A 59 0.36 0.36 -8.94
CA VAL A 59 0.55 -0.78 -8.05
C VAL A 59 -0.56 -1.79 -8.27
N THR A 60 -0.22 -3.06 -8.42
CA THR A 60 -1.18 -4.16 -8.63
C THR A 60 -1.04 -5.24 -7.56
N GLY A 61 -2.06 -6.10 -7.45
CA GLY A 61 -2.07 -7.21 -6.50
C GLY A 61 -1.97 -6.80 -5.02
N PRO A 62 -2.71 -5.77 -4.55
CA PRO A 62 -2.69 -5.34 -3.16
C PRO A 62 -3.16 -6.46 -2.23
N ARG A 63 -2.28 -6.91 -1.33
CA ARG A 63 -2.59 -7.96 -0.34
C ARG A 63 -2.15 -7.54 1.05
N VAL A 64 -3.03 -7.73 2.03
CA VAL A 64 -2.69 -7.52 3.44
C VAL A 64 -2.00 -8.77 3.96
N VAL A 65 -0.86 -8.60 4.62
CA VAL A 65 -0.08 -9.65 5.27
C VAL A 65 0.17 -9.29 6.75
N PRO A 66 0.45 -10.27 7.61
CA PRO A 66 1.03 -10.02 8.92
C PRO A 66 2.30 -9.17 8.84
N SER A 67 2.54 -8.30 9.82
CA SER A 67 3.70 -7.40 9.87
C SER A 67 5.05 -8.11 10.01
N ASP A 68 5.06 -9.36 10.47
CA ASP A 68 6.22 -10.23 10.58
C ASP A 68 6.46 -11.09 9.32
N SER A 69 5.67 -10.87 8.25
CA SER A 69 5.79 -11.64 7.02
C SER A 69 7.21 -11.53 6.42
N PRO A 70 7.80 -12.65 5.96
CA PRO A 70 9.12 -12.63 5.33
C PRO A 70 9.13 -11.83 4.02
N ASP A 71 7.94 -11.58 3.45
CA ASP A 71 7.77 -10.88 2.19
C ASP A 71 7.96 -9.36 2.27
N LEU A 72 7.98 -8.76 3.46
CA LEU A 72 8.16 -7.31 3.59
C LEU A 72 9.48 -6.85 2.97
N ALA A 73 9.48 -5.67 2.34
CA ALA A 73 10.71 -5.00 1.94
C ALA A 73 11.64 -4.85 3.16
N GLY A 74 12.94 -5.08 2.99
CA GLY A 74 13.89 -5.15 4.12
C GLY A 74 13.84 -3.94 5.05
N GLY A 75 13.79 -2.73 4.48
CA GLY A 75 13.70 -1.49 5.24
C GLY A 75 12.37 -1.28 5.98
N ALA A 76 11.31 -2.00 5.62
CA ALA A 76 10.00 -1.90 6.27
C ALA A 76 9.93 -2.71 7.58
N LYS A 77 10.76 -3.76 7.73
CA LYS A 77 10.66 -4.71 8.85
C LYS A 77 10.76 -4.02 10.22
N ILE A 78 11.72 -3.11 10.39
CA ILE A 78 11.90 -2.34 11.63
C ILE A 78 10.68 -1.47 11.92
N PHE A 79 10.08 -0.86 10.90
CA PHE A 79 8.91 -0.01 11.05
C PHE A 79 7.61 -0.79 11.23
N ALA A 80 7.57 -2.05 10.81
CA ALA A 80 6.41 -2.92 10.94
C ALA A 80 6.26 -3.51 12.35
N MET A 81 7.35 -3.59 13.12
CA MET A 81 7.38 -4.24 14.45
C MET A 81 6.24 -3.83 15.41
N PRO A 82 5.86 -2.54 15.55
CA PRO A 82 4.81 -2.16 16.50
C PRO A 82 3.39 -2.26 15.93
N PHE A 83 3.22 -2.80 14.71
CA PHE A 83 1.93 -2.88 14.03
C PHE A 83 1.58 -4.32 13.69
N GLU A 84 0.31 -4.60 13.42
CA GLU A 84 -0.17 -5.96 13.18
C GLU A 84 -0.04 -6.40 11.72
N SER A 85 -0.05 -5.45 10.78
CA SER A 85 -0.17 -5.78 9.35
C SER A 85 0.49 -4.77 8.42
N ALA A 86 0.79 -5.24 7.22
CA ALA A 86 1.28 -4.44 6.10
C ALA A 86 0.48 -4.75 4.83
N LEU A 87 0.42 -3.80 3.90
CA LEU A 87 -0.05 -4.01 2.55
C LEU A 87 1.15 -4.21 1.62
N LEU A 88 1.14 -5.31 0.89
CA LEU A 88 2.09 -5.57 -0.20
C LEU A 88 1.44 -5.28 -1.55
N GLY A 89 2.26 -4.99 -2.55
CA GLY A 89 1.84 -4.91 -3.95
C GLY A 89 3.04 -4.92 -4.89
N THR A 90 2.78 -5.05 -6.19
CA THR A 90 3.79 -4.93 -7.24
C THR A 90 3.71 -3.54 -7.86
N LEU A 91 4.77 -2.77 -7.74
CA LEU A 91 4.92 -1.43 -8.28
C LEU A 91 5.52 -1.49 -9.69
N HIS A 92 4.81 -0.89 -10.64
CA HIS A 92 5.19 -0.75 -12.03
C HIS A 92 5.74 0.66 -12.26
N LYS A 93 6.89 0.73 -12.92
CA LYS A 93 7.39 1.98 -13.49
C LYS A 93 6.84 2.01 -14.91
N ASP A 94 5.86 2.88 -15.14
CA ASP A 94 5.50 3.27 -16.49
C ASP A 94 6.69 3.98 -17.16
#